data_AF-A0A519FE93-F1
#
_entry.id   AF-A0A519FE93-F1
#
_cell.length_a   1.000
_cell.length_b   1.000
_cell.length_c   1.000
_cell.angle_alpha   90.00
_cell.angle_beta   90.00
_cell.angle_gamma   90.00
#
_symmetry.space_group_name_H-M   'P 1'
#
loop_
_entity.id
_entity.type
_entity.pdbx_description
1 polymer ?
#
loop_
_entity_poly.entity_id
_entity_poly.type
_entity_poly.pdbx_seq_one_letter_code
_entity_poly.pdbx_strand_id
1 'polypeptide(L)'
;AIPFLILLGGLGGFLVVPMNALLQHRGHNLMGAGRSIAVQNFNEQACILLLGAFYSACTGLGLSAYTAITAFGLVVAGFMWLIKRWHESNCAKYPEEIAHLLAIARSDKHH
;
A
#
# COMPACT_ATOMS: atom_id res chain seq x y z
N ALA A 1 -18.89 14.64 13.37
CA ALA A 1 -18.46 13.28 12.98
C ALA A 1 -18.88 12.93 11.55
N ILE A 2 -20.17 13.07 11.19
CA ILE A 2 -20.70 12.74 9.85
C ILE A 2 -19.92 13.36 8.67
N PRO A 3 -19.65 14.68 8.61
CA PRO A 3 -18.92 15.26 7.48
C PRO A 3 -17.47 14.75 7.38
N PHE A 4 -16.84 14.44 8.52
CA PHE A 4 -15.51 13.85 8.55
C PHE A 4 -15.52 12.41 8.00
N LEU A 5 -16.53 11.61 8.35
CA LEU A 5 -16.69 10.24 7.82
C LEU A 5 -16.97 10.24 6.32
N ILE A 6 -17.75 11.21 5.81
CA ILE A 6 -18.01 11.37 4.37
C ILE A 6 -16.71 11.70 3.63
N LEU A 7 -15.91 12.66 4.13
CA LEU A 7 -14.62 13.00 3.53
C LEU A 7 -13.63 11.83 3.59
N LEU A 8 -13.54 11.16 4.74
CA LEU A 8 -12.65 10.02 4.93
C LEU A 8 -13.04 8.86 4.01
N GLY A 9 -14.32 8.54 3.91
CA GLY A 9 -14.85 7.51 3.02
C GLY A 9 -14.67 7.86 1.55
N GLY A 10 -14.89 9.14 1.19
CA GLY A 10 -14.67 9.64 -0.17
C GLY A 10 -13.19 9.56 -0.59
N LEU A 11 -12.27 10.02 0.26
CA LEU A 11 -10.83 9.92 0.02
C LEU A 11 -10.35 8.48 -0.02
N GLY A 12 -10.81 7.65 0.93
CA GLY A 12 -10.48 6.23 0.98
C GLY A 12 -10.94 5.49 -0.27
N GLY A 13 -12.19 5.69 -0.69
CA GLY A 13 -12.74 5.09 -1.91
C GLY A 13 -12.02 5.58 -3.17
N PHE A 14 -11.78 6.88 -3.29
CA PHE A 14 -11.11 7.46 -4.45
C PHE A 14 -9.66 6.98 -4.62
N LEU A 15 -8.96 6.65 -3.54
CA LEU A 15 -7.56 6.22 -3.60
C LEU A 15 -7.40 4.69 -3.66
N VAL A 16 -8.13 3.97 -2.80
CA VAL A 16 -7.94 2.51 -2.65
C VAL A 16 -8.49 1.74 -3.85
N VAL A 17 -9.66 2.15 -4.37
CA VAL A 17 -10.31 1.46 -5.50
C VAL A 17 -9.44 1.47 -6.77
N PRO A 18 -8.95 2.62 -7.27
CA PRO A 18 -8.10 2.61 -8.45
C PRO A 18 -6.73 1.97 -8.20
N MET A 19 -6.18 2.05 -6.98
CA MET A 19 -4.92 1.37 -6.65
C MET A 19 -5.05 -0.15 -6.80
N ASN A 20 -6.13 -0.73 -6.26
CA ASN A 20 -6.39 -2.16 -6.39
C ASN A 20 -6.60 -2.58 -7.85
N ALA A 21 -7.33 -1.78 -8.64
CA ALA A 21 -7.51 -2.02 -10.07
C ALA A 21 -6.17 -1.92 -10.85
N LEU A 22 -5.32 -0.94 -10.54
CA LEU A 22 -4.02 -0.77 -11.19
C LEU A 22 -3.06 -1.91 -10.88
N LEU A 23 -2.98 -2.33 -9.61
CA LEU A 23 -2.17 -3.48 -9.21
C LEU A 23 -2.69 -4.78 -9.87
N GLN A 24 -4.00 -4.88 -10.10
CA GLN A 24 -4.64 -6.04 -10.75
C GLN A 24 -4.30 -6.08 -12.23
N HIS A 25 -4.33 -4.92 -12.89
CA HIS A 25 -3.91 -4.78 -14.29
C HIS A 25 -2.42 -5.07 -14.46
N ARG A 26 -1.56 -4.52 -13.59
CA ARG A 26 -0.11 -4.77 -13.63
C ARG A 26 0.21 -6.24 -13.35
N GLY A 27 -0.44 -6.85 -12.36
CA GLY A 27 -0.26 -8.26 -12.08
C GLY A 27 -0.90 -9.18 -13.13
N HIS A 28 -1.96 -8.75 -13.83
CA HIS A 28 -2.48 -9.48 -15.00
C HIS A 28 -1.44 -9.51 -16.12
N ASN A 29 -0.83 -8.36 -16.42
CA ASN A 29 0.21 -8.24 -17.45
C ASN A 29 1.49 -9.02 -17.09
N LEU A 30 1.82 -9.13 -15.79
CA LEU A 30 3.05 -9.78 -15.29
C LEU A 30 2.88 -11.27 -14.91
N MET A 31 1.71 -11.69 -14.43
CA MET A 31 1.50 -13.01 -13.81
C MET A 31 0.16 -13.70 -14.17
N GLY A 32 -0.68 -13.07 -14.98
CA GLY A 32 -2.01 -13.56 -15.36
C GLY A 32 -3.12 -13.20 -14.35
N ALA A 33 -4.34 -13.01 -14.84
CA ALA A 33 -5.49 -12.46 -14.09
C ALA A 33 -5.71 -13.13 -12.73
N GLY A 34 -5.83 -14.46 -12.71
CA GLY A 34 -6.17 -15.21 -11.49
C GLY A 34 -5.07 -15.16 -10.44
N ARG A 35 -3.80 -15.16 -10.86
CA ARG A 35 -2.66 -15.13 -9.95
C ARG A 35 -2.48 -13.74 -9.32
N SER A 36 -2.74 -12.68 -10.09
CA SER A 36 -2.73 -11.31 -9.58
C SER A 36 -3.80 -11.05 -8.53
N ILE A 37 -5.03 -11.53 -8.78
CA ILE A 37 -6.15 -11.37 -7.83
C ILE A 37 -5.86 -12.13 -6.53
N ALA A 38 -5.31 -13.35 -6.63
CA ALA A 38 -4.95 -14.14 -5.45
C ALA A 38 -3.86 -13.47 -4.60
N VAL A 39 -2.82 -12.89 -5.23
CA VAL A 39 -1.74 -12.18 -4.52
C VAL A 39 -2.25 -10.91 -3.84
N GLN A 40 -3.14 -10.16 -4.48
CA GLN A 40 -3.75 -9.00 -3.85
C GLN A 40 -4.58 -9.35 -2.63
N ASN A 41 -5.48 -10.32 -2.78
CA ASN A 41 -6.32 -10.78 -1.69
C ASN A 41 -5.46 -11.27 -0.52
N PHE A 42 -4.44 -12.09 -0.81
CA PHE A 42 -3.49 -12.52 0.22
C PHE A 42 -2.82 -11.35 0.93
N ASN A 43 -2.33 -10.35 0.19
CA ASN A 43 -1.65 -9.19 0.76
C ASN A 43 -2.59 -8.32 1.61
N GLU A 44 -3.82 -8.06 1.15
CA GLU A 44 -4.82 -7.31 1.92
C GLU A 44 -5.20 -8.06 3.21
N GLN A 45 -5.46 -9.36 3.10
CA GLN A 45 -5.84 -10.19 4.25
C GLN A 45 -4.69 -10.35 5.25
N ALA A 46 -3.45 -10.49 4.78
CA ALA A 46 -2.27 -10.52 5.65
C ALA A 46 -2.07 -9.18 6.38
N CYS A 47 -2.30 -8.06 5.70
CA CYS A 47 -2.26 -6.73 6.31
C CYS A 47 -3.32 -6.58 7.40
N ILE A 48 -4.58 -6.95 7.12
CA ILE A 48 -5.66 -6.93 8.11
C ILE A 48 -5.32 -7.81 9.32
N LEU A 49 -4.76 -9.00 9.09
CA LEU A 49 -4.36 -9.92 10.15
C LEU A 49 -3.23 -9.34 11.01
N LEU A 50 -2.19 -8.79 10.39
CA LEU A 50 -1.06 -8.15 11.09
C LEU A 50 -1.52 -6.95 11.92
N LEU A 51 -2.32 -6.08 11.32
CA LEU A 51 -2.87 -4.92 12.03
C LEU A 51 -3.80 -5.39 13.17
N GLY A 52 -4.66 -6.38 12.94
CA GLY A 52 -5.53 -6.95 13.97
C GLY A 52 -4.74 -7.59 15.13
N ALA A 53 -3.66 -8.31 14.82
CA ALA A 53 -2.76 -8.88 15.83
C ALA A 53 -2.04 -7.79 16.63
N PHE A 54 -1.55 -6.74 15.96
CA PHE A 54 -0.93 -5.60 16.62
C PHE A 54 -1.92 -4.86 17.52
N TYR A 55 -3.16 -4.65 17.07
CA TYR A 55 -4.23 -4.05 17.87
C TYR A 55 -4.53 -4.91 19.11
N SER A 56 -4.71 -6.22 18.90
CA SER A 56 -4.97 -7.18 19.99
C SER A 56 -3.84 -7.15 21.04
N ALA A 57 -2.58 -7.16 20.60
CA ALA A 57 -1.42 -7.02 21.48
C ALA A 57 -1.43 -5.70 22.26
N CYS A 58 -1.74 -4.57 21.60
CA CYS A 58 -1.85 -3.27 22.26
C CYS A 58 -2.96 -3.25 23.32
N THR A 59 -4.11 -3.85 23.04
CA THR A 59 -5.22 -3.95 24.00
C THR A 59 -4.89 -4.89 25.17
N GLY A 60 -4.17 -6.00 24.92
CA GLY A 60 -3.71 -6.91 25.96
C GLY A 60 -2.69 -6.29 26.91
N LEU A 61 -1.96 -5.27 26.45
CA LEU A 61 -1.03 -4.47 27.27
C LEU A 61 -1.69 -3.29 28.00
N GLY A 62 -3.02 -3.11 27.86
CA GLY A 62 -3.76 -2.04 28.55
C GLY A 62 -3.48 -0.62 28.03
N LEU A 63 -2.99 -0.49 26.79
CA LEU A 63 -2.72 0.81 26.19
C LEU A 63 -4.03 1.58 25.93
N SER A 64 -4.02 2.89 26.23
CA SER A 64 -5.11 3.79 25.86
C SER A 64 -5.30 3.81 24.34
N ALA A 65 -6.56 3.92 23.90
CA ALA A 65 -6.93 3.98 22.48
C ALA A 65 -6.16 5.07 21.71
N TYR A 66 -5.86 6.20 22.34
CA TYR A 66 -5.06 7.27 21.74
C TYR A 66 -3.61 6.84 21.47
N THR A 67 -3.00 6.11 22.41
CA THR A 67 -1.63 5.59 22.25
C THR A 67 -1.59 4.53 21.16
N ALA A 68 -2.58 3.64 21.10
CA ALA A 68 -2.67 2.63 20.05
C ALA A 68 -2.81 3.26 18.65
N ILE A 69 -3.73 4.21 18.47
CA ILE A 69 -3.92 4.92 17.18
C ILE A 69 -2.65 5.66 16.76
N THR A 70 -1.98 6.33 17.70
CA THR A 70 -0.73 7.05 17.42
C THR A 70 0.38 6.08 17.03
N ALA A 71 0.53 4.96 17.73
CA ALA A 71 1.51 3.92 17.42
C ALA A 71 1.27 3.33 16.02
N PHE A 72 0.03 3.02 15.66
CA PHE A 72 -0.32 2.57 14.30
C PHE A 72 0.07 3.59 13.24
N GLY A 73 -0.29 4.86 13.45
CA GLY A 73 0.04 5.94 12.53
C GLY A 73 1.56 6.09 12.32
N LEU A 74 2.34 6.02 13.40
CA LEU A 74 3.79 6.09 13.35
C LEU A 74 4.42 4.90 12.64
N VAL A 75 3.92 3.68 12.88
CA VAL A 75 4.39 2.47 12.19
C VAL A 75 4.16 2.60 10.68
N VAL A 76 2.94 2.96 10.26
CA VAL A 76 2.61 3.13 8.84
C VAL A 76 3.43 4.25 8.20
N ALA A 77 3.54 5.41 8.85
CA ALA A 77 4.35 6.53 8.37
C ALA A 77 5.83 6.16 8.26
N GLY A 78 6.36 5.40 9.23
CA GLY A 78 7.73 4.89 9.23
C GLY A 78 7.99 3.96 8.04
N PHE A 79 7.11 3.01 7.77
CA PHE A 79 7.22 2.14 6.59
C PHE A 79 7.15 2.91 5.28
N MET A 80 6.23 3.88 5.15
CA MET A 80 6.14 4.74 3.96
C MET A 80 7.42 5.55 3.76
N TRP A 81 8.00 6.08 4.84
CA TRP A 81 9.27 6.80 4.77
C TRP A 81 10.44 5.89 4.38
N LEU A 82 10.51 4.67 4.90
CA LEU A 82 11.53 3.69 4.52
C LEU A 82 11.42 3.33 3.03
N ILE A 83 10.20 3.09 2.53
CA ILE A 83 9.94 2.84 1.11
C ILE A 83 10.38 4.04 0.27
N LYS A 84 10.04 5.27 0.68
CA LYS A 84 10.47 6.50 -0.02
C LYS A 84 12.00 6.60 -0.08
N ARG A 85 12.68 6.39 1.05
CA ARG A 85 14.13 6.46 1.13
C ARG A 85 14.79 5.37 0.28
N TRP A 86 14.21 4.16 0.26
CA TRP A 86 14.68 3.09 -0.60
C TRP A 86 14.49 3.43 -2.07
N HIS A 87 13.34 3.97 -2.46
CA HIS A 87 13.09 4.44 -3.82
C HIS A 87 14.08 5.54 -4.25
N GLU A 88 14.31 6.55 -3.40
CA GLU A 88 15.32 7.59 -3.66
C GLU A 88 16.73 7.01 -3.80
N SER A 89 17.09 6.03 -2.97
CA SER A 89 18.38 5.35 -3.03
C SER A 89 18.54 4.51 -4.31
N ASN A 90 17.47 3.83 -4.74
CA ASN A 90 17.45 3.11 -6.01
C ASN A 90 17.57 4.06 -7.20
N CYS A 91 16.92 5.23 -7.17
CA CYS A 91 17.07 6.26 -8.22
C CYS A 91 18.48 6.81 -8.32
N ALA A 92 19.17 6.99 -7.20
CA ALA A 92 20.55 7.46 -7.21
C ALA A 92 21.53 6.36 -7.67
N LYS A 93 21.26 5.10 -7.32
CA LYS A 93 22.19 3.98 -7.54
C LYS A 93 22.01 3.27 -8.89
N TYR A 94 20.80 3.26 -9.45
CA TYR A 94 20.46 2.58 -10.71
C TYR A 94 19.70 3.51 -11.69
N PRO A 95 20.28 4.67 -12.06
CA PRO A 95 19.59 5.66 -12.91
C PRO A 95 19.28 5.11 -14.31
N GLU A 96 20.20 4.35 -14.91
CA GLU A 96 20.02 3.71 -16.23
C GLU A 96 18.89 2.66 -16.21
N GLU A 97 18.86 1.82 -15.17
CA GLU A 97 17.85 0.75 -15.02
C GLU A 97 16.47 1.33 -14.75
N ILE A 98 16.38 2.39 -13.95
CA ILE A 98 15.12 3.11 -13.73
C ILE A 98 14.66 3.84 -14.99
N ALA A 99 15.56 4.45 -15.76
CA ALA A 99 15.23 5.05 -17.05
C ALA A 99 14.72 4.00 -18.04
N HIS A 100 15.31 2.81 -18.06
CA HIS A 100 14.85 1.68 -18.87
C HIS A 100 13.48 1.16 -18.42
N LEU A 101 13.25 0.99 -17.11
CA LEU A 101 11.95 0.59 -16.56
C LEU A 101 10.85 1.63 -16.80
N LEU A 102 11.19 2.93 -16.74
CA LEU A 102 10.30 4.02 -17.11
C LEU A 102 9.98 4.02 -18.60
N ALA A 103 10.96 3.72 -19.46
CA ALA A 103 10.75 3.59 -20.90
C ALA A 103 9.80 2.42 -21.20
N ILE A 104 10.01 1.25 -20.58
CA ILE A 104 9.12 0.08 -20.69
C ILE A 104 7.71 0.42 -20.20
N ALA A 105 7.59 1.03 -19.02
CA ALA A 105 6.29 1.40 -18.45
C ALA A 105 5.55 2.45 -19.31
N ARG A 106 6.28 3.29 -20.04
CA ARG A 106 5.72 4.30 -20.94
C ARG A 106 5.34 3.70 -22.30
N SER A 107 6.04 2.67 -22.77
CA SER A 107 5.70 1.93 -23.99
C SER A 107 4.55 0.93 -23.82
N ASP A 108 4.26 0.49 -22.58
CA ASP A 108 3.15 -0.42 -22.24
C ASP A 108 1.75 0.23 -22.39
N LYS A 109 1.65 1.42 -23.01
CA LYS A 109 0.41 2.15 -23.28
C LYS A 109 -0.15 1.97 -24.70
N HIS A 110 0.44 1.10 -25.50
CA HIS A 110 0.07 0.96 -26.91
C HIS A 110 -0.17 -0.50 -27.31
N HIS A 111 -1.11 -1.19 -26.66
CA HIS A 111 -1.91 -2.26 -27.26
C HIS A 111 -3.25 -2.38 -26.52
#